data_AF-X1NFV4-F1
#
_entry.id   AF-X1NFV4-F1
#
_cell.length_a   1.000
_cell.length_b   1.000
_cell.length_c   1.000
_cell.angle_alpha   90.00
_cell.angle_beta   90.00
_cell.angle_gamma   90.00
#
_symmetry.space_group_name_H-M   'P 1'
#
loop_
_entity.id
_entity.type
_entity.pdbx_description
1 polymer ?
#
loop_
_entity_poly.entity_id
_entity_poly.type
_entity_poly.pdbx_seq_one_letter_code
_entity_poly.pdbx_strand_id
1 'polypeptide(L)'
;MAPSYWYVGSSLNVHGLDEAGQQTLTTTLRSAGVSIGALTYCDNMLEPDEKQRAAKWEHLAEAVEAAARLHAGVVNIFVGRDPAKKLGDCIAEFARLAGPVVKKAEDAGVRLAIENCPMPGWQFEDMPGNAAFSPQLWEKIFTHISSDAVGLCFDPSHLVWLGVDPISAATDYAEKIFYVHAKDTEVFANRRNDCSVLRPGGGWWRYRIPGLGEIDWRRL
;
A
#
# COMPACT_ATOMS: atom_id res chain seq x y z
N MET A 1 0.98 -4.45 -32.48
CA MET A 1 0.79 -5.27 -31.27
C MET A 1 0.45 -4.31 -30.14
N ALA A 2 -0.76 -4.40 -29.58
CA ALA A 2 -1.11 -3.58 -28.43
C ALA A 2 -0.19 -3.97 -27.25
N PRO A 3 0.35 -3.02 -26.48
CA PRO A 3 1.09 -3.36 -25.27
C PRO A 3 0.18 -4.19 -24.37
N SER A 4 0.69 -5.30 -23.86
CA SER A 4 0.00 -6.14 -22.89
C SER A 4 -0.11 -5.38 -21.56
N TYR A 5 -1.12 -4.53 -21.42
CA TYR A 5 -1.50 -3.84 -20.18
C TYR A 5 -2.18 -4.78 -19.18
N TRP A 6 -1.63 -5.98 -18.97
CA TRP A 6 -2.17 -6.86 -17.94
C TRP A 6 -1.49 -6.50 -16.60
N TYR A 7 -2.31 -5.89 -15.73
CA TYR A 7 -2.01 -5.44 -14.37
C TYR A 7 -1.15 -4.17 -14.22
N VAL A 8 -1.55 -3.07 -14.86
CA VAL A 8 -1.28 -1.75 -14.26
C VAL A 8 -2.29 -1.60 -13.13
N GLY A 9 -1.84 -1.62 -11.87
CA GLY A 9 -2.66 -1.73 -10.66
C GLY A 9 -3.61 -0.56 -10.36
N SER A 10 -4.12 0.15 -11.37
CA SER A 10 -5.10 1.21 -11.24
C SER A 10 -6.31 0.96 -12.15
N SER A 11 -7.51 0.99 -11.59
CA SER A 11 -8.77 0.90 -12.36
C SER A 11 -9.05 2.17 -13.19
N LEU A 12 -8.18 3.17 -13.08
CA LEU A 12 -8.26 4.46 -13.76
C LEU A 12 -6.97 4.68 -14.54
N ASN A 13 -7.08 4.91 -15.86
CA ASN A 13 -5.94 5.30 -16.68
C ASN A 13 -5.53 6.75 -16.34
N VAL A 14 -4.58 6.92 -15.43
CA VAL A 14 -4.09 8.24 -14.98
C VAL A 14 -3.30 8.99 -16.06
N HIS A 15 -2.59 8.28 -16.95
CA HIS A 15 -1.89 8.90 -18.09
C HIS A 15 -2.86 9.60 -19.06
N GLY A 16 -4.05 9.02 -19.24
CA GLY A 16 -5.06 9.49 -20.20
C GLY A 16 -6.13 10.39 -19.60
N LEU A 17 -5.99 10.82 -18.34
CA LEU A 17 -6.99 11.65 -17.67
C LEU A 17 -6.84 13.12 -18.07
N ASP A 18 -7.38 13.46 -19.23
CA ASP A 18 -7.54 14.84 -19.68
C ASP A 18 -8.75 15.53 -19.01
N GLU A 19 -8.96 16.81 -19.32
CA GLU A 19 -10.05 17.61 -18.74
C GLU A 19 -11.44 17.01 -19.04
N ALA A 20 -11.63 16.46 -20.24
CA ALA A 20 -12.89 15.84 -20.66
C ALA A 20 -13.17 14.54 -19.88
N GLY A 21 -12.14 13.71 -19.71
CA GLY A 21 -12.17 12.51 -18.90
C GLY A 21 -12.45 12.83 -17.43
N GLN A 22 -11.78 13.84 -16.88
CA GLN A 22 -12.02 14.33 -15.52
C GLN A 22 -13.46 14.80 -15.33
N GLN A 23 -14.01 15.58 -16.26
CA GLN A 23 -15.37 16.08 -16.19
C GLN A 23 -16.39 14.93 -16.28
N THR A 24 -16.14 13.96 -17.16
CA THR A 24 -16.97 12.75 -17.29
C THR A 24 -16.97 11.94 -16.00
N LEU A 25 -15.80 11.68 -15.42
CA LEU A 25 -15.66 10.93 -14.17
C LEU A 25 -16.34 11.66 -13.01
N THR A 26 -16.08 12.96 -12.85
CA THR A 26 -16.67 13.79 -11.79
C THR A 26 -18.20 13.82 -11.90
N THR A 27 -18.74 13.95 -13.11
CA THR A 27 -20.19 13.95 -13.35
C THR A 27 -20.80 12.59 -13.01
N THR A 28 -20.14 11.50 -13.41
CA THR A 28 -20.59 10.13 -13.14
C THR A 28 -20.59 9.81 -11.64
N LEU A 29 -19.52 10.17 -10.94
CA LEU A 29 -19.42 9.98 -9.49
C LEU A 29 -20.49 10.78 -8.75
N ARG A 30 -20.68 12.05 -9.14
CA ARG A 30 -21.70 12.92 -8.57
C ARG A 30 -23.12 12.39 -8.81
N SER A 31 -23.43 11.91 -10.02
CA SER A 31 -24.76 11.38 -10.34
C SER A 31 -25.06 10.08 -9.59
N ALA A 32 -24.04 9.28 -9.31
CA ALA A 32 -24.14 8.06 -8.52
C ALA A 32 -24.04 8.32 -6.99
N GLY A 33 -23.79 9.55 -6.54
CA GLY A 33 -23.67 9.90 -5.13
C GLY A 33 -22.43 9.31 -4.45
N VAL A 34 -21.35 9.06 -5.21
CA VAL A 34 -20.10 8.45 -4.74
C VAL A 34 -18.94 9.42 -4.88
N SER A 35 -17.92 9.27 -4.05
CA SER A 35 -16.67 10.05 -4.12
C SER A 35 -15.46 9.12 -4.10
N ILE A 36 -14.32 9.62 -4.58
CA ILE A 36 -13.06 8.89 -4.52
C ILE A 36 -12.44 9.09 -3.12
N GLY A 37 -12.28 8.00 -2.37
CA GLY A 37 -11.60 8.04 -1.08
C GLY A 37 -10.07 8.12 -1.22
N ALA A 38 -9.51 7.33 -2.14
CA ALA A 38 -8.09 7.31 -2.48
C ALA A 38 -7.90 6.80 -3.91
N LEU A 39 -6.78 7.18 -4.53
CA LEU A 39 -6.24 6.40 -5.64
C LEU A 39 -5.27 5.35 -5.09
N THR A 40 -5.10 4.23 -5.79
CA THR A 40 -4.19 3.16 -5.36
C THR A 40 -3.24 2.84 -6.50
N TYR A 41 -1.95 2.83 -6.19
CA TYR A 41 -0.90 2.34 -7.06
C TYR A 41 0.15 1.58 -6.23
N CYS A 42 -0.13 0.28 -6.06
CA CYS A 42 0.67 -0.63 -5.25
C CYS A 42 1.57 -1.49 -6.15
N ASP A 43 2.77 -1.00 -6.49
CA ASP A 43 3.79 -1.70 -7.28
C ASP A 43 5.13 -1.76 -6.53
N ASN A 44 6.07 -2.56 -7.03
CA ASN A 44 7.40 -2.72 -6.47
C ASN A 44 8.26 -1.50 -6.84
N MET A 45 8.24 -0.47 -5.99
CA MET A 45 9.03 0.75 -6.18
C MET A 45 10.55 0.53 -6.07
N LEU A 46 10.95 -0.67 -5.66
CA LEU A 46 12.33 -1.17 -5.58
C LEU A 46 12.63 -2.23 -6.64
N GLU A 47 11.91 -2.21 -7.77
CA GLU A 47 12.18 -3.05 -8.93
C GLU A 47 13.69 -3.08 -9.28
N PRO A 48 14.35 -4.26 -9.31
CA PRO A 48 15.78 -4.33 -9.61
C PRO A 48 16.16 -3.76 -10.98
N ASP A 49 15.32 -3.99 -12.00
CA ASP A 49 15.52 -3.41 -13.32
C ASP A 49 15.30 -1.89 -13.30
N GLU A 50 16.35 -1.13 -13.63
CA GLU A 50 16.33 0.34 -13.47
C GLU A 50 15.31 1.02 -14.38
N LYS A 51 15.09 0.50 -15.58
CA LYS A 51 14.15 1.07 -16.55
C LYS A 51 12.71 0.87 -16.08
N GLN A 52 12.38 -0.34 -15.61
CA GLN A 52 11.08 -0.64 -15.03
C GLN A 52 10.88 0.15 -13.73
N ARG A 53 11.89 0.26 -12.87
CA ARG A 53 11.83 1.08 -11.65
C ARG A 53 11.52 2.54 -11.97
N ALA A 54 12.22 3.14 -12.93
CA ALA A 54 11.99 4.52 -13.35
C ALA A 54 10.55 4.73 -13.85
N ALA A 55 10.04 3.82 -14.71
CA ALA A 55 8.66 3.88 -15.20
C ALA A 55 7.63 3.78 -14.06
N LYS A 56 7.89 2.96 -13.04
CA LYS A 56 7.00 2.85 -11.87
C LYS A 56 6.97 4.12 -11.04
N TRP A 57 8.11 4.78 -10.83
CA TRP A 57 8.17 6.07 -10.13
C TRP A 57 7.50 7.20 -10.93
N GLU A 58 7.66 7.20 -12.25
CA GLU A 58 6.96 8.12 -13.14
C GLU A 58 5.44 7.96 -13.03
N HIS A 59 4.94 6.72 -13.11
CA HIS A 59 3.51 6.44 -12.97
C HIS A 59 2.97 6.84 -11.59
N LEU A 60 3.72 6.62 -10.50
CA LEU A 60 3.31 7.10 -9.18
C LEU A 60 3.22 8.63 -9.14
N ALA A 61 4.16 9.32 -9.76
CA ALA A 61 4.13 10.79 -9.84
C ALA A 61 2.90 11.30 -10.62
N GLU A 62 2.45 10.59 -11.65
CA GLU A 62 1.20 10.90 -12.35
C GLU A 62 -0.04 10.55 -11.53
N ALA A 63 -0.02 9.44 -10.78
CA ALA A 63 -1.11 9.09 -9.87
C ALA A 63 -1.33 10.19 -8.81
N VAL A 64 -0.25 10.82 -8.32
CA VAL A 64 -0.34 11.99 -7.43
C VAL A 64 -1.00 13.19 -8.13
N GLU A 65 -0.66 13.48 -9.39
CA GLU A 65 -1.33 14.55 -10.14
C GLU A 65 -2.80 14.25 -10.37
N ALA A 66 -3.13 13.02 -10.76
CA ALA A 66 -4.50 12.59 -10.97
C ALA A 66 -5.30 12.68 -9.67
N ALA A 67 -4.71 12.29 -8.53
CA ALA A 67 -5.34 12.43 -7.22
C ALA A 67 -5.66 13.89 -6.91
N ALA A 68 -4.72 14.80 -7.14
CA ALA A 68 -4.92 16.24 -6.95
C ALA A 68 -6.05 16.79 -7.85
N ARG A 69 -6.05 16.43 -9.14
CA ARG A 69 -7.10 16.84 -10.11
C ARG A 69 -8.47 16.29 -9.73
N LEU A 70 -8.53 15.06 -9.21
CA LEU A 70 -9.77 14.41 -8.80
C LEU A 70 -10.20 14.75 -7.37
N HIS A 71 -9.46 15.61 -6.69
CA HIS A 71 -9.67 15.95 -5.28
C HIS A 71 -9.66 14.71 -4.36
N ALA A 72 -8.91 13.68 -4.73
CA ALA A 72 -8.62 12.54 -3.87
C ALA A 72 -7.42 12.90 -2.98
N GLY A 73 -7.64 13.00 -1.67
CA GLY A 73 -6.60 13.47 -0.73
C GLY A 73 -5.51 12.44 -0.40
N VAL A 74 -5.61 11.21 -0.91
CA VAL A 74 -4.69 10.11 -0.59
C VAL A 74 -4.36 9.27 -1.82
N VAL A 75 -3.10 8.86 -1.94
CA VAL A 75 -2.62 7.80 -2.85
C VAL A 75 -2.03 6.67 -2.02
N ASN A 76 -2.63 5.48 -2.11
CA ASN A 76 -2.12 4.27 -1.47
C ASN A 76 -0.99 3.67 -2.31
N ILE A 77 0.11 3.29 -1.66
CA ILE A 77 1.31 2.74 -2.31
C ILE A 77 1.89 1.54 -1.56
N PHE A 78 2.74 0.79 -2.25
CA PHE A 78 3.70 -0.11 -1.62
C PHE A 78 5.11 0.48 -1.64
N VAL A 79 5.94 0.02 -0.71
CA VAL A 79 7.40 0.23 -0.77
C VAL A 79 8.01 -0.71 -1.81
N GLY A 80 7.51 -1.95 -1.88
CA GLY A 80 8.14 -3.01 -2.62
C GLY A 80 9.36 -3.59 -1.90
N ARG A 81 10.18 -4.35 -2.62
CA ARG A 81 11.40 -4.98 -2.12
C ARG A 81 12.32 -5.35 -3.28
N ASP A 82 13.62 -5.10 -3.09
CA ASP A 82 14.68 -5.79 -3.83
C ASP A 82 15.08 -7.04 -3.03
N PRO A 83 14.80 -8.26 -3.53
CA PRO A 83 15.08 -9.50 -2.83
C PRO A 83 16.58 -9.81 -2.69
N ALA A 84 17.45 -9.14 -3.45
CA ALA A 84 18.90 -9.26 -3.31
C ALA A 84 19.45 -8.39 -2.15
N LYS A 85 18.62 -7.54 -1.53
CA LYS A 85 19.02 -6.59 -0.48
C LYS A 85 18.40 -6.95 0.88
N LYS A 86 19.04 -6.47 1.95
CA LYS A 86 18.47 -6.56 3.31
C LYS A 86 17.30 -5.59 3.40
N LEU A 87 16.31 -5.92 4.24
CA LEU A 87 15.11 -5.07 4.43
C LEU A 87 15.46 -3.63 4.84
N GLY A 88 16.49 -3.43 5.67
CA GLY A 88 16.94 -2.09 6.05
C GLY A 88 17.49 -1.29 4.87
N ASP A 89 18.29 -1.95 4.01
CA ASP A 89 18.86 -1.32 2.82
C ASP A 89 17.76 -0.98 1.81
N CYS A 90 16.75 -1.86 1.64
CA CYS A 90 15.56 -1.59 0.85
C CYS A 90 14.82 -0.33 1.32
N ILE A 91 14.61 -0.18 2.64
CA ILE A 91 13.90 0.98 3.20
C ILE A 91 14.71 2.27 3.00
N ALA A 92 16.02 2.24 3.23
CA ALA A 92 16.90 3.39 2.99
C ALA A 92 16.90 3.82 1.51
N GLU A 93 16.94 2.85 0.60
CA GLU A 93 16.87 3.11 -0.83
C GLU A 93 15.51 3.65 -1.28
N PHE A 94 14.41 3.08 -0.77
CA PHE A 94 13.07 3.59 -1.03
C PHE A 94 12.97 5.05 -0.61
N ALA A 95 13.40 5.39 0.61
CA ALA A 95 13.37 6.76 1.11
C ALA A 95 14.17 7.72 0.21
N ARG A 96 15.36 7.30 -0.25
CA ARG A 96 16.18 8.09 -1.19
C ARG A 96 15.46 8.33 -2.52
N LEU A 97 14.81 7.30 -3.06
CA LEU A 97 14.10 7.38 -4.35
C LEU A 97 12.76 8.12 -4.25
N ALA A 98 12.11 8.08 -3.09
CA ALA A 98 10.79 8.68 -2.86
C ALA A 98 10.81 10.21 -2.82
N GLY A 99 11.96 10.83 -2.50
CA GLY A 99 12.07 12.29 -2.29
C GLY A 99 11.35 13.17 -3.31
N PRO A 100 11.55 12.97 -4.64
CA PRO A 100 10.87 13.77 -5.66
C PRO A 100 9.34 13.63 -5.64
N VAL A 101 8.81 12.41 -5.44
CA VAL A 101 7.35 12.19 -5.44
C VAL A 101 6.70 12.59 -4.12
N VAL A 102 7.41 12.46 -3.00
CA VAL A 102 6.99 12.98 -1.70
C VAL A 102 6.82 14.49 -1.79
N LYS A 103 7.83 15.20 -2.32
CA LYS A 103 7.73 16.64 -2.55
C LYS A 103 6.54 17.00 -3.46
N LYS A 104 6.33 16.25 -4.53
CA LYS A 104 5.20 16.46 -5.44
C LYS A 104 3.86 16.28 -4.74
N ALA A 105 3.74 15.30 -3.85
CA ALA A 105 2.54 15.06 -3.07
C ALA A 105 2.29 16.21 -2.09
N GLU A 106 3.32 16.69 -1.39
CA GLU A 106 3.26 17.88 -0.52
C GLU A 106 2.76 19.12 -1.27
N ASP A 107 3.40 19.45 -2.40
CA ASP A 107 3.06 20.62 -3.22
C ASP A 107 1.61 20.55 -3.75
N ALA A 108 1.09 19.34 -3.96
CA ALA A 108 -0.26 19.08 -4.45
C ALA A 108 -1.32 18.91 -3.34
N GLY A 109 -0.93 18.93 -2.06
CA GLY A 109 -1.84 18.66 -0.94
C GLY A 109 -2.35 17.22 -0.89
N VAL A 110 -1.60 16.27 -1.46
CA VAL A 110 -1.92 14.84 -1.50
C VAL A 110 -1.06 14.10 -0.48
N ARG A 111 -1.64 13.10 0.20
CA ARG A 111 -0.90 12.23 1.12
C ARG A 111 -0.57 10.89 0.47
N LEU A 112 0.64 10.39 0.68
CA LEU A 112 1.06 9.04 0.32
C LEU A 112 0.85 8.11 1.52
N ALA A 113 0.06 7.06 1.32
CA ALA A 113 -0.29 6.09 2.35
C ALA A 113 0.32 4.72 2.02
N ILE A 114 1.36 4.33 2.75
CA ILE A 114 2.07 3.06 2.54
C ILE A 114 1.25 1.93 3.15
N GLU A 115 0.81 0.99 2.34
CA GLU A 115 0.04 -0.16 2.82
C GLU A 115 0.95 -1.23 3.45
N ASN A 116 0.57 -1.71 4.64
CA ASN A 116 1.35 -2.68 5.42
C ASN A 116 1.18 -4.15 5.01
N CYS A 117 0.85 -4.41 3.74
CA CYS A 117 0.73 -5.76 3.21
C CYS A 117 2.11 -6.38 3.01
N PRO A 118 2.41 -7.59 3.53
CA PRO A 118 3.69 -8.26 3.31
C PRO A 118 3.86 -8.82 1.89
N MET A 119 2.78 -9.00 1.13
CA MET A 119 2.80 -9.55 -0.23
C MET A 119 3.69 -10.81 -0.38
N PRO A 120 3.46 -11.87 0.43
CA PRO A 120 4.24 -13.10 0.34
C PRO A 120 4.07 -13.72 -1.04
N GLY A 121 5.17 -14.16 -1.67
CA GLY A 121 5.10 -14.78 -2.99
C GLY A 121 5.13 -13.81 -4.17
N TRP A 122 5.21 -12.49 -3.94
CA TRP A 122 5.13 -11.52 -5.03
C TRP A 122 6.35 -11.58 -5.97
N GLN A 123 7.56 -11.52 -5.42
CA GLN A 123 8.80 -11.69 -6.18
C GLN A 123 9.35 -13.12 -6.06
N PHE A 124 9.18 -13.76 -4.91
CA PHE A 124 9.67 -15.11 -4.61
C PHE A 124 8.69 -15.83 -3.68
N GLU A 125 8.48 -17.12 -3.92
CA GLU A 125 7.59 -17.97 -3.14
C GLU A 125 7.87 -17.83 -1.64
N ASP A 126 6.81 -17.61 -0.86
CA ASP A 126 6.81 -17.47 0.60
C ASP A 126 7.71 -16.36 1.20
N MET A 127 8.37 -15.53 0.39
CA MET A 127 9.12 -14.36 0.88
C MET A 127 8.26 -13.09 0.86
N PRO A 128 8.36 -12.21 1.88
CA PRO A 128 7.69 -10.91 1.87
C PRO A 128 8.18 -10.06 0.71
N GLY A 129 7.24 -9.53 -0.08
CA GLY A 129 7.50 -8.74 -1.26
C GLY A 129 7.40 -7.22 -1.10
N ASN A 130 6.95 -6.76 0.05
CA ASN A 130 6.84 -5.34 0.37
C ASN A 130 7.49 -5.07 1.73
N ALA A 131 8.33 -4.06 1.85
CA ALA A 131 9.12 -3.79 3.06
C ALA A 131 8.41 -2.88 4.08
N ALA A 132 7.12 -3.10 4.33
CA ALA A 132 6.30 -2.28 5.23
C ALA A 132 5.31 -3.07 6.11
N PHE A 133 5.55 -4.35 6.38
CA PHE A 133 4.54 -5.22 7.03
C PHE A 133 4.55 -5.25 8.56
N SER A 134 5.36 -4.43 9.23
CA SER A 134 5.41 -4.41 10.70
C SER A 134 5.78 -3.04 11.26
N PRO A 135 5.38 -2.72 12.51
CA PRO A 135 5.74 -1.48 13.20
C PRO A 135 7.24 -1.15 13.18
N GLN A 136 8.10 -2.15 13.36
CA GLN A 136 9.55 -1.97 13.31
C GLN A 136 10.04 -1.44 11.94
N LEU A 137 9.38 -1.83 10.85
CA LEU A 137 9.71 -1.35 9.50
C LEU A 137 9.13 0.04 9.27
N TRP A 138 7.93 0.34 9.79
CA TRP A 138 7.33 1.67 9.75
C TRP A 138 8.21 2.71 10.44
N GLU A 139 8.73 2.38 11.62
CA GLU A 139 9.67 3.23 12.35
C GLU A 139 10.88 3.61 11.50
N LYS A 140 11.45 2.63 10.78
CA LYS A 140 12.59 2.86 9.87
C LYS A 140 12.21 3.74 8.68
N ILE A 141 11.03 3.50 8.09
CA ILE A 141 10.52 4.32 6.99
C ILE A 141 10.38 5.77 7.43
N PHE A 142 9.70 6.03 8.56
CA PHE A 142 9.48 7.39 9.07
C PHE A 142 10.75 8.05 9.61
N THR A 143 11.73 7.28 10.06
CA THR A 143 13.07 7.80 10.38
C THR A 143 13.78 8.32 9.12
N HIS A 144 13.61 7.67 7.98
CA HIS A 144 14.25 8.07 6.72
C HIS A 144 13.44 9.07 5.90
N ILE A 145 12.13 9.19 6.14
CA ILE A 145 11.23 10.11 5.45
C ILE A 145 10.54 11.00 6.48
N SER A 146 11.06 12.21 6.68
CA SER A 146 10.55 13.18 7.66
C SER A 146 9.37 14.02 7.17
N SER A 147 8.65 13.57 6.14
CA SER A 147 7.54 14.31 5.53
C SER A 147 6.20 13.94 6.18
N ASP A 148 5.39 14.96 6.48
CA ASP A 148 4.01 14.77 6.97
C ASP A 148 3.03 14.36 5.88
N ALA A 149 3.44 14.40 4.61
CA ALA A 149 2.66 13.84 3.51
C ALA A 149 2.79 12.31 3.43
N VAL A 150 3.65 11.66 4.23
CA VAL A 150 3.84 10.21 4.21
C VAL A 150 3.32 9.56 5.49
N GLY A 151 2.48 8.54 5.29
CA GLY A 151 1.82 7.79 6.36
C GLY A 151 1.49 6.36 5.92
N LEU A 152 0.50 5.76 6.56
CA LEU A 152 0.06 4.38 6.38
C LEU A 152 -1.32 4.32 5.73
N CYS A 153 -1.46 3.38 4.80
CA CYS A 153 -2.75 2.75 4.51
C CYS A 153 -2.84 1.53 5.43
N PHE A 154 -3.54 1.67 6.54
CA PHE A 154 -3.56 0.67 7.59
C PHE A 154 -4.55 -0.45 7.25
N ASP A 155 -4.04 -1.66 7.07
CA ASP A 155 -4.84 -2.88 6.97
C ASP A 155 -4.51 -3.79 8.16
N PRO A 156 -5.41 -3.90 9.16
CA PRO A 156 -5.16 -4.69 10.36
C PRO A 156 -5.14 -6.20 10.08
N SER A 157 -5.74 -6.67 8.98
CA SER A 157 -5.83 -8.09 8.65
C SER A 157 -4.45 -8.72 8.46
N HIS A 158 -3.50 -7.97 7.91
CA HIS A 158 -2.14 -8.45 7.70
C HIS A 158 -1.39 -8.69 9.01
N LEU A 159 -1.64 -7.85 10.02
CA LEU A 159 -0.95 -7.89 11.31
C LEU A 159 -1.32 -9.14 12.12
N VAL A 160 -2.59 -9.56 12.06
CA VAL A 160 -3.13 -10.70 12.81
C VAL A 160 -2.33 -11.97 12.57
N TRP A 161 -2.15 -12.38 11.30
CA TRP A 161 -1.42 -13.61 11.01
C TRP A 161 0.10 -13.45 11.12
N LEU A 162 0.62 -12.22 11.12
CA LEU A 162 2.01 -11.92 11.46
C LEU A 162 2.27 -11.95 12.98
N GLY A 163 1.23 -12.13 13.80
CA GLY A 163 1.34 -12.16 15.26
C GLY A 163 1.54 -10.76 15.87
N VAL A 164 1.17 -9.71 15.15
CA VAL A 164 1.21 -8.32 15.63
C VAL A 164 -0.20 -7.93 16.08
N ASP A 165 -0.32 -7.35 17.27
CA ASP A 165 -1.60 -6.80 17.74
C ASP A 165 -1.98 -5.56 16.91
N PRO A 166 -3.05 -5.61 16.09
CA PRO A 166 -3.45 -4.48 15.28
C PRO A 166 -3.94 -3.29 16.11
N ILE A 167 -4.46 -3.50 17.33
CA ILE A 167 -5.00 -2.41 18.15
C ILE A 167 -3.85 -1.57 18.74
N SER A 168 -2.83 -2.23 19.29
CA SER A 168 -1.61 -1.53 19.73
C SER A 168 -0.96 -0.79 18.56
N ALA A 169 -0.80 -1.45 17.41
CA ALA A 169 -0.19 -0.84 16.23
C ALA A 169 -0.96 0.39 15.74
N ALA A 170 -2.30 0.33 15.72
CA ALA A 170 -3.14 1.47 15.36
C ALA A 170 -3.02 2.62 16.37
N THR A 171 -2.93 2.30 17.66
CA THR A 171 -2.78 3.29 18.74
C THR A 171 -1.44 4.02 18.62
N ASP A 172 -0.35 3.27 18.46
CA ASP A 172 1.01 3.83 18.41
C ASP A 172 1.27 4.69 17.17
N TYR A 173 0.60 4.38 16.05
CA TYR A 173 0.78 5.07 14.76
C TYR A 173 -0.43 5.88 14.31
N ALA A 174 -1.36 6.21 15.21
CA ALA A 174 -2.64 6.86 14.89
C ALA A 174 -2.48 8.12 14.01
N GLU A 175 -1.50 8.97 14.33
CA GLU A 175 -1.24 10.22 13.57
C GLU A 175 -0.69 9.99 12.17
N LYS A 176 -0.14 8.79 11.90
CA LYS A 176 0.37 8.40 10.59
C LYS A 176 -0.64 7.57 9.77
N ILE A 177 -1.81 7.22 10.30
CA ILE A 177 -2.82 6.49 9.53
C ILE A 177 -3.62 7.48 8.67
N PHE A 178 -3.45 7.40 7.35
CA PHE A 178 -4.11 8.31 6.40
C PHE A 178 -5.28 7.67 5.68
N TYR A 179 -5.26 6.34 5.59
CA TYR A 179 -6.32 5.54 4.97
C TYR A 179 -6.40 4.19 5.67
N VAL A 180 -7.55 3.53 5.59
CA VAL A 180 -7.78 2.23 6.23
C VAL A 180 -8.42 1.29 5.23
N HIS A 181 -7.84 0.09 5.10
CA HIS A 181 -8.51 -1.03 4.44
C HIS A 181 -9.19 -1.88 5.50
N ALA A 182 -10.52 -1.86 5.53
CA ALA A 182 -11.30 -2.66 6.45
C ALA A 182 -11.34 -4.12 5.99
N LYS A 183 -10.46 -4.93 6.55
CA LYS A 183 -10.33 -6.34 6.24
C LYS A 183 -10.02 -7.12 7.51
N ASP A 184 -10.50 -8.35 7.59
CA ASP A 184 -10.36 -9.21 8.77
C ASP A 184 -9.59 -10.49 8.42
N THR A 185 -9.14 -11.21 9.44
CA THR A 185 -8.33 -12.42 9.31
C THR A 185 -8.80 -13.49 10.28
N GLU A 186 -8.88 -14.72 9.81
CA GLU A 186 -9.14 -15.91 10.62
C GLU A 186 -7.92 -16.84 10.57
N VAL A 187 -7.50 -17.35 11.72
CA VAL A 187 -6.36 -18.25 11.89
C VAL A 187 -6.84 -19.66 12.28
N PHE A 188 -6.43 -20.65 11.52
CA PHE A 188 -6.66 -22.07 11.80
C PHE A 188 -5.51 -22.62 12.63
N ALA A 189 -5.59 -22.50 13.96
CA ALA A 189 -4.51 -22.86 14.88
C ALA A 189 -3.98 -24.28 14.68
N ASN A 190 -4.85 -25.26 14.43
CA ASN A 190 -4.46 -26.65 14.13
C ASN A 190 -3.55 -26.74 12.89
N ARG A 191 -3.93 -26.06 11.81
CA ARG A 191 -3.14 -26.05 10.56
C ARG A 191 -1.85 -25.24 10.72
N ARG A 192 -1.86 -24.18 11.54
CA ARG A 192 -0.66 -23.39 11.83
C ARG A 192 0.39 -24.24 12.55
N ASN A 193 -0.04 -25.14 13.43
CA ASN A 193 0.85 -26.09 14.09
C ASN A 193 1.51 -27.05 13.10
N ASP A 194 0.85 -27.35 11.98
CA ASP A 194 1.38 -28.26 10.95
C ASP A 194 2.42 -27.59 10.04
N CYS A 195 2.21 -26.33 9.63
CA CYS A 195 3.06 -25.67 8.62
C CYS A 195 3.87 -24.46 9.12
N SER A 196 3.70 -24.06 10.39
CA SER A 196 4.33 -22.89 11.02
C SER A 196 3.97 -21.54 10.41
N VAL A 197 4.36 -20.45 11.09
CA VAL A 197 4.21 -19.07 10.62
C VAL A 197 5.14 -18.72 9.45
N LEU A 198 6.15 -19.54 9.17
CA LEU A 198 7.09 -19.33 8.06
C LEU A 198 6.53 -19.75 6.69
N ARG A 199 5.26 -20.20 6.64
CA ARG A 199 4.52 -20.45 5.40
C ARG A 199 3.44 -19.39 5.17
N PRO A 200 3.81 -18.14 4.82
CA PRO A 200 2.85 -17.05 4.73
C PRO A 200 1.87 -17.20 3.56
N GLY A 201 2.19 -17.97 2.50
CA GLY A 201 1.28 -18.25 1.37
C GLY A 201 0.02 -19.06 1.75
N GLY A 202 -0.06 -19.56 2.99
CA GLY A 202 -1.34 -19.90 3.61
C GLY A 202 -1.56 -21.38 3.86
N GLY A 203 -2.84 -21.75 3.89
CA GLY A 203 -3.36 -23.03 4.37
C GLY A 203 -3.82 -22.99 5.83
N TRP A 204 -3.28 -22.08 6.63
CA TRP A 204 -3.53 -21.96 8.07
C TRP A 204 -4.10 -20.60 8.51
N TRP A 205 -4.34 -19.68 7.60
CA TRP A 205 -5.11 -18.45 7.83
C TRP A 205 -5.85 -18.07 6.55
N ARG A 206 -6.85 -17.19 6.65
CA ARG A 206 -7.53 -16.58 5.49
C ARG A 206 -8.07 -15.20 5.82
N TYR A 207 -8.21 -14.37 4.79
CA TYR A 207 -8.93 -13.10 4.91
C TYR A 207 -10.44 -13.30 5.03
N ARG A 208 -11.08 -12.38 5.74
CA ARG A 208 -12.51 -12.35 6.05
C ARG A 208 -13.06 -10.93 5.91
N ILE A 209 -14.39 -10.85 5.79
CA ILE A 209 -15.11 -9.58 5.93
C ILE A 209 -14.98 -9.11 7.40
N PRO A 210 -14.84 -7.80 7.67
CA PRO A 210 -14.89 -7.24 9.01
C PRO A 210 -16.00 -7.85 9.89
N GLY A 211 -15.60 -8.39 11.05
CA GLY A 211 -16.47 -9.03 12.03
C GLY A 211 -16.63 -10.55 11.85
N LEU A 212 -16.01 -11.14 10.82
CA LEU A 212 -16.01 -12.59 10.57
C LEU A 212 -14.63 -13.23 10.77
N GLY A 213 -13.67 -12.50 11.35
CA GLY A 213 -12.36 -13.00 11.73
C GLY A 213 -12.06 -12.73 13.21
N GLU A 214 -10.79 -12.44 13.52
CA GLU A 214 -10.25 -12.35 14.88
C GLU A 214 -10.08 -10.90 15.37
N ILE A 215 -10.26 -9.90 14.51
CA ILE A 215 -10.08 -8.50 14.89
C ILE A 215 -11.26 -8.02 15.74
N ASP A 216 -10.98 -7.42 16.90
CA ASP A 216 -11.98 -6.71 17.70
C ASP A 216 -12.21 -5.29 17.16
N TRP A 217 -13.07 -5.19 16.14
CA TRP A 217 -13.44 -3.94 15.47
C TRP A 217 -14.11 -2.90 16.37
N ARG A 218 -14.55 -3.26 17.59
CA ARG A 218 -15.11 -2.29 18.53
C ARG A 218 -14.02 -1.57 19.32
N ARG A 219 -12.84 -2.18 19.41
CA ARG A 219 -11.67 -1.62 20.09
C ARG A 219 -10.71 -0.91 19.14
N LEU A 220 -10.70 -1.31 17.86
CA LEU A 220 -9.96 -0.65 16.80
C LEU A 220 -10.66 0.65 16.39
#